data_AF-A0A967LMH2-F1
#
_entry.id   AF-A0A967LMH2-F1
#
_cell.length_a   1.000
_cell.length_b   1.000
_cell.length_c   1.000
_cell.angle_alpha   90.00
_cell.angle_beta   90.00
_cell.angle_gamma   90.00
#
_symmetry.space_group_name_H-M   'P 1'
#
loop_
_entity.id
_entity.type
_entity.pdbx_description
1 polymer ?
#
loop_
_entity_poly.entity_id
_entity_poly.type
_entity_poly.pdbx_seq_one_letter_code
_entity_poly.pdbx_strand_id
1 'polypeptide(L)' 'FIEEWASRTLREQPELSWVVCGHAHLPTVTEVEPGRYYLNAGDWLTHRTYITVEPDGRPALHRWDRG' A
#
# COMPACT_ATOMS: atom_id res chain seq x y z
N PHE A 1 13.98 -2.75 1.12
CA PHE A 1 14.38 -1.34 0.84
C PHE A 1 13.17 -0.41 0.80
N ILE A 2 12.24 -0.52 -0.17
CA ILE A 2 11.09 0.40 -0.28
C ILE A 2 10.16 0.34 0.94
N GLU A 3 9.81 -0.86 1.40
CA GLU A 3 8.94 -1.03 2.57
C GLU A 3 9.55 -0.47 3.86
N GLU A 4 10.85 -0.69 4.06
CA GLU A 4 11.58 -0.15 5.21
C GLU A 4 11.65 1.39 5.16
N TRP A 5 11.92 1.96 3.98
CA TRP A 5 11.88 3.39 3.77
C TRP A 5 10.47 3.96 4.05
N ALA A 6 9.42 3.34 3.52
CA ALA A 6 8.04 3.78 3.72
C ALA A 6 7.63 3.70 5.20
N SER A 7 8.01 2.63 5.88
CA SER A 7 7.77 2.44 7.31
C SER A 7 8.47 3.52 8.14
N ARG A 8 9.71 3.89 7.78
CA ARG A 8 10.43 4.99 8.43
C ARG A 8 9.77 6.34 8.14
N THR A 9 9.37 6.60 6.90
CA THR A 9 8.65 7.84 6.53
C THR A 9 7.38 8.01 7.35
N LEU A 10 6.58 6.95 7.54
CA LEU A 10 5.43 7.00 8.43
C LEU A 10 5.87 7.37 9.86
N ARG A 11 6.86 6.69 10.45
CA ARG A 11 7.30 7.01 11.81
C ARG A 11 7.82 8.45 11.98
N GLU A 12 8.47 9.01 10.96
CA GLU A 12 9.04 10.36 10.99
C GLU A 12 8.02 11.48 10.71
N GLN A 13 6.91 11.16 10.03
CA GLN A 13 5.88 12.11 9.62
C GLN A 13 4.51 11.67 10.17
N PRO A 14 4.19 11.97 11.45
CA PRO A 14 3.00 11.47 12.13
C PRO A 14 1.67 11.92 11.51
N GLU A 15 1.67 12.98 10.71
CA GLU A 15 0.51 13.47 9.96
C GLU A 15 0.13 12.57 8.77
N LEU A 16 1.03 11.69 8.32
CA LEU A 16 0.76 10.78 7.23
C LEU A 16 -0.04 9.57 7.70
N SER A 17 -1.18 9.33 7.05
CA SER A 17 -1.93 8.09 7.17
C SER A 17 -1.41 7.01 6.22
N TRP A 18 -0.93 7.37 5.02
CA TRP A 18 -0.46 6.40 4.03
C TRP A 18 0.83 6.82 3.35
N VAL A 19 1.66 5.83 2.99
CA VAL A 19 2.74 5.97 2.01
C VAL A 19 2.48 4.98 0.89
N VAL A 20 2.27 5.49 -0.33
CA VAL A 20 1.96 4.69 -1.53
C VAL A 20 3.17 4.65 -2.45
N CYS A 21 3.63 3.44 -2.79
CA CYS A 21 4.77 3.22 -3.67
C CYS A 21 4.40 2.33 -4.87
N GLY A 22 5.26 2.38 -5.88
CA GLY A 22 5.32 1.39 -6.98
C GLY A 22 6.69 0.72 -7.02
N HIS A 23 7.22 0.49 -8.23
CA HIS A 23 8.58 0.01 -8.53
C HIS A 23 8.96 -1.41 -8.07
N ALA A 24 8.60 -1.83 -6.86
CA ALA A 24 8.89 -3.17 -6.36
C ALA A 24 8.11 -4.27 -7.10
N HIS A 25 7.00 -3.92 -7.76
CA HIS A 25 6.05 -4.83 -8.42
C HIS A 25 5.41 -5.86 -7.47
N LEU A 26 5.64 -5.74 -6.16
CA LEU A 26 5.06 -6.61 -5.14
C LEU A 26 3.81 -5.94 -4.56
N PRO A 27 2.62 -6.54 -4.69
CA PRO A 27 1.41 -6.04 -4.05
C PRO A 27 1.55 -6.10 -2.53
N THR A 28 1.23 -5.01 -1.84
CA THR A 28 1.40 -4.90 -0.38
C THR A 28 0.40 -3.93 0.20
N VAL A 29 -0.24 -4.35 1.29
CA VAL A 29 -0.98 -3.49 2.21
C VAL A 29 -0.53 -3.87 3.61
N THR A 30 0.34 -3.05 4.20
CA THR A 30 0.92 -3.30 5.52
C THR A 30 0.52 -2.18 6.46
N GLU A 31 -0.18 -2.51 7.54
CA GLU A 31 -0.39 -1.59 8.65
C GLU A 31 0.89 -1.52 9.48
N VAL A 32 1.60 -0.39 9.41
CA VAL A 32 2.88 -0.18 10.10
C VAL A 32 2.63 0.25 11.56
N GLU A 33 1.58 1.04 11.77
CA GLU A 33 1.05 1.51 13.06
C GLU A 33 -0.47 1.64 12.93
N PRO A 34 -1.25 1.71 14.04
CA PRO A 34 -2.70 1.78 13.97
C PRO A 34 -3.22 2.90 13.06
N GLY A 35 -3.92 2.53 11.98
CA GLY A 35 -4.45 3.46 10.97
C GLY A 35 -3.42 4.02 9.99
N ARG A 36 -2.20 3.47 9.96
CA ARG A 36 -1.07 3.99 9.18
C ARG A 36 -0.46 2.91 8.28
N TYR A 37 -0.52 3.11 6.98
CA TYR A 37 -0.28 2.03 6.02
C TYR A 37 0.82 2.33 5.01
N TYR A 38 1.66 1.33 4.76
CA TYR A 38 2.47 1.24 3.54
C TYR A 38 1.70 0.46 2.47
N LEU A 39 1.61 1.04 1.27
CA LEU A 39 0.79 0.54 0.16
C LEU A 39 1.63 0.37 -1.11
N ASN A 40 1.43 -0.74 -1.80
CA ASN A 40 1.96 -0.97 -3.15
C ASN A 40 0.96 -1.80 -3.95
N ALA A 41 0.51 -1.29 -5.10
CA ALA A 41 -0.47 -2.00 -5.93
C ALA A 41 0.16 -3.14 -6.75
N GLY A 42 1.48 -3.31 -6.72
CA GLY A 42 2.20 -4.28 -7.52
C GLY A 42 2.25 -3.88 -9.00
N ASP A 43 1.96 -4.83 -9.88
CA ASP A 43 2.02 -4.64 -11.33
C ASP A 43 0.82 -5.28 -12.07
N TRP A 44 0.60 -4.84 -13.31
CA TRP A 44 -0.49 -5.32 -14.17
C TRP A 44 -0.12 -6.51 -15.06
N LEU A 45 1.13 -6.97 -15.05
CA LEU A 45 1.60 -8.08 -15.87
C LEU A 45 1.40 -9.44 -15.17
N THR A 46 1.76 -9.50 -13.89
CA THR A 46 1.76 -10.71 -13.08
C THR A 46 0.61 -10.71 -12.08
N HIS A 47 0.52 -9.65 -11.28
CA HIS A 47 -0.40 -9.60 -10.14
C HIS A 47 -1.80 -9.13 -10.55
N ARG A 48 -1.89 -8.11 -11.41
CA ARG A 48 -3.14 -7.47 -11.83
C ARG A 48 -3.94 -6.99 -10.62
N THR A 49 -3.26 -6.36 -9.68
CA THR A 49 -3.84 -5.90 -8.42
C THR A 49 -4.06 -4.39 -8.41
N TYR A 50 -5.02 -3.95 -7.60
CA TYR A 50 -5.32 -2.54 -7.35
C TYR A 50 -5.72 -2.36 -5.90
N ILE A 51 -5.63 -1.13 -5.39
CA ILE A 51 -5.97 -0.80 -4.00
C ILE A 51 -7.19 0.12 -4.00
N THR A 52 -8.19 -0.20 -3.18
CA THR A 52 -9.26 0.74 -2.80
C THR A 52 -8.97 1.30 -1.42
N VAL A 53 -9.53 2.48 -1.14
CA VAL A 53 -9.55 3.06 0.19
C VAL A 53 -11.00 3.27 0.56
N GLU A 54 -11.42 2.63 1.65
CA GLU A 54 -12.79 2.74 2.16
C GLU A 54 -13.04 4.10 2.81
N PRO A 55 -14.30 4.53 3.02
CA PRO A 55 -14.61 5.82 3.65
C PRO A 55 -14.03 6.02 5.05
N ASP A 56 -13.72 4.93 5.76
CA ASP A 56 -13.06 4.97 7.08
C ASP A 56 -11.53 5.06 6.99
N GLY A 57 -10.98 5.16 5.77
CA GLY A 57 -9.55 5.28 5.50
C GLY A 57 -8.80 3.95 5.47
N ARG A 58 -9.47 2.80 5.58
CA ARG A 58 -8.80 1.49 5.47
C ARG A 58 -8.53 1.14 4.02
N PRO A 59 -7.28 0.84 3.66
CA PRO A 59 -6.94 0.36 2.33
C PRO A 59 -7.20 -1.15 2.20
N ALA A 60 -7.67 -1.58 1.04
CA ALA A 60 -7.86 -2.99 0.69
C ALA A 60 -7.21 -3.32 -0.65
N LEU A 61 -6.48 -4.44 -0.72
CA LEU A 61 -5.86 -4.94 -1.95
C LEU A 61 -6.81 -5.90 -2.67
N HIS A 62 -7.04 -5.65 -3.94
CA HIS A 62 -7.92 -6.44 -4.79
C HIS A 62 -7.18 -6.99 -6.00
N ARG A 63 -7.64 -8.14 -6.50
CA ARG A 63 -7.19 -8.70 -7.78
C ARG A 63 -8.22 -8.38 -8.86
N TRP A 64 -7.74 -7.95 -10.01
CA TRP A 64 -8.53 -7.81 -11.22
C TRP A 64 -8.51 -9.14 -11.99
N ASP A 65 -9.57 -9.92 -11.81
CA ASP A 65 -9.84 -11.07 -12.65
C ASP A 65 -10.59 -10.60 -13.90
N ARG A 66 -9.99 -10.81 -15.07
CA ARG A 66 -10.70 -10.64 -16.33
C ARG A 66 -11.75 -11.75 -16.37
N GLY A 67 -13.02 -11.37 -16.30
CA GLY A 67 -14.15 -12.26 -16.56
C GLY A 67 -14.08 -12.89 -17.95
#